data_AF-A0A1G9NRD1-F1
#
_entry.id   AF-A0A1G9NRD1-F1
#
_cell.length_a   1.000
_cell.length_b   1.000
_cell.length_c   1.000
_cell.angle_alpha   90.00
_cell.angle_beta   90.00
_cell.angle_gamma   90.00
#
_symmetry.space_group_name_H-M   'P 1'
#
loop_
_entity.id
_entity.type
_entity.pdbx_description
1 polymer ?
#
loop_
_entity_poly.entity_id
_entity_poly.type
_entity_poly.pdbx_seq_one_letter_code
_entity_poly.pdbx_strand_id
1 'polypeptide(L)'
;MGLRPGDHVCWTFVDAADFRAAVLPFLDEGRRLGEHLLLVGASRPELLRALAPLPGRDEMLASGQLEVRSTAEVYASGEQLSPAEQVAAYRSLVDAALARGRTGLRVAADVTPLVRGGDDGRTRLHVYEQLADALMGSVAMTALCLYEASLGAEVLGPVTLLHPDQHCGEEEPLAHLSGRGRALSLHGEVDVTQADGLVRALVDVARGTPGEVVLDLSDLRFLDVAGARALARAAQVLRAADVQLRLVRAPRTAVRCLGLFGLDGGETVPA
;
A
#
# COMPACT_ATOMS: atom_id res chain seq x y z
N MET A 1 -1.28 18.61 -0.52
CA MET A 1 -1.92 17.52 -1.27
C MET A 1 -3.30 17.18 -0.73
N GLY A 2 -3.75 17.77 0.40
CA GLY A 2 -5.11 17.53 0.90
C GLY A 2 -5.27 16.17 1.60
N LEU A 3 -4.16 15.45 1.79
CA LEU A 3 -4.11 14.18 2.49
C LEU A 3 -4.40 14.39 3.98
N ARG A 4 -5.17 13.47 4.54
CA ARG A 4 -5.56 13.46 5.95
C ARG A 4 -4.59 12.57 6.74
N PRO A 5 -4.48 12.82 8.06
CA PRO A 5 -3.80 11.87 8.94
C PRO A 5 -4.41 10.47 8.79
N GLY A 6 -3.56 9.48 8.52
CA GLY A 6 -3.99 8.09 8.28
C GLY A 6 -3.99 7.68 6.80
N ASP A 7 -3.75 8.59 5.86
CA ASP A 7 -3.71 8.22 4.43
C ASP A 7 -2.44 7.41 4.10
N HIS A 8 -2.62 6.38 3.27
CA HIS A 8 -1.56 5.51 2.76
C HIS A 8 -1.57 5.58 1.22
N VAL A 9 -0.63 6.34 0.67
CA VAL A 9 -0.66 6.74 -0.74
C VAL A 9 0.39 5.99 -1.56
N CYS A 10 -0.03 5.33 -2.63
CA CYS A 10 0.86 4.86 -3.69
C CYS A 10 1.11 6.00 -4.68
N TRP A 11 2.38 6.30 -4.97
CA TRP A 11 2.77 7.35 -5.91
C TRP A 11 3.86 6.88 -6.85
N THR A 12 3.65 6.97 -8.15
CA THR A 12 4.70 6.66 -9.13
C THR A 12 5.44 7.91 -9.56
N PHE A 13 6.75 7.82 -9.77
CA PHE A 13 7.56 8.90 -10.32
C PHE A 13 8.40 8.44 -11.52
N VAL A 14 8.62 9.34 -12.49
CA VAL A 14 9.39 9.03 -13.70
C VAL A 14 10.87 9.45 -13.62
N ASP A 15 11.17 10.50 -12.85
CA ASP A 15 12.51 11.02 -12.67
C ASP A 15 12.67 11.79 -11.35
N ALA A 16 13.86 12.36 -11.11
CA ALA A 16 14.17 13.10 -9.90
C ALA A 16 13.36 14.41 -9.75
N ALA A 17 12.95 15.04 -10.86
CA ALA A 17 12.15 16.26 -10.82
C ALA A 17 10.71 15.94 -10.40
N ASP A 18 10.15 14.86 -10.93
CA ASP A 18 8.83 14.33 -10.59
C ASP A 18 8.79 13.81 -9.14
N PHE A 19 9.78 13.03 -8.72
CA PHE A 19 9.97 12.64 -7.32
C PHE A 19 9.95 13.86 -6.38
N ARG A 20 10.69 14.92 -6.73
CA ARG A 20 10.75 16.14 -5.93
C ARG A 20 9.41 16.89 -5.94
N ALA A 21 8.69 16.90 -7.06
CA ALA A 21 7.37 17.51 -7.18
C ALA A 21 6.34 16.84 -6.26
N ALA A 22 6.46 15.53 -6.04
CA ALA A 22 5.65 14.79 -5.07
C ALA A 22 6.12 15.01 -3.61
N VAL A 23 7.42 14.88 -3.34
CA VAL A 23 7.92 14.89 -1.96
C VAL A 23 7.84 16.28 -1.30
N LEU A 24 8.14 17.37 -2.02
CA LEU A 24 8.23 18.69 -1.40
C LEU A 24 6.89 19.20 -0.84
N PRO A 25 5.76 19.18 -1.59
CA PRO A 25 4.48 19.63 -1.05
C PRO A 25 3.99 18.73 0.08
N PHE A 26 4.25 17.43 -0.01
CA PHE A 26 3.90 16.46 1.03
C PHE A 26 4.61 16.76 2.36
N LEU A 27 5.93 17.00 2.33
CA LEU A 27 6.69 17.32 3.53
C LEU A 27 6.41 18.73 4.07
N ASP A 28 6.18 19.72 3.20
CA ASP A 28 5.80 21.07 3.64
C ASP A 28 4.42 21.07 4.35
N GLU A 29 3.51 20.21 3.93
CA GLU A 29 2.24 19.99 4.62
C GLU A 29 2.45 19.45 6.04
N GLY A 30 3.27 18.42 6.21
CA GLY A 30 3.60 17.92 7.55
C GLY A 30 4.36 18.92 8.42
N ARG A 31 5.23 19.75 7.82
CA ARG A 31 5.89 20.86 8.52
C ARG A 31 4.86 21.83 9.10
N ARG A 32 3.86 22.23 8.31
CA ARG A 32 2.79 23.16 8.75
C ARG A 32 1.90 22.53 9.83
N LEU A 33 1.72 21.21 9.81
CA LEU A 33 0.95 20.46 10.79
C LEU A 33 1.75 20.12 12.07
N GLY A 34 3.05 20.40 12.11
CA GLY A 34 3.89 20.10 13.28
C GLY A 34 4.24 18.62 13.43
N GLU A 35 4.19 17.85 12.35
CA GLU A 35 4.52 16.43 12.33
C GLU A 35 6.04 16.20 12.36
N HIS A 36 6.44 14.99 12.77
CA HIS A 36 7.78 14.48 12.51
C HIS A 36 7.86 14.00 11.06
N LEU A 37 8.91 14.40 10.34
CA LEU A 37 9.07 14.15 8.92
C LEU A 37 10.19 13.14 8.69
N LEU A 38 9.92 12.13 7.88
CA LEU A 38 10.92 11.13 7.49
C LEU A 38 10.93 10.99 5.97
N LEU A 39 12.09 11.23 5.36
CA LEU A 39 12.33 10.93 3.95
C LEU A 39 13.26 9.71 3.84
N VAL A 40 12.80 8.70 3.10
CA VAL A 40 13.53 7.46 2.86
C VAL A 40 13.79 7.30 1.36
N GLY A 41 14.99 6.89 0.98
CA GLY A 41 15.30 6.58 -0.41
C GLY A 41 16.72 6.05 -0.60
N ALA A 42 17.18 5.88 -1.84
CA ALA A 42 18.43 5.17 -2.09
C ALA A 42 19.69 5.85 -1.50
N SER A 43 19.79 7.18 -1.55
CA SER A 43 21.02 7.92 -1.26
C SER A 43 20.76 9.19 -0.46
N ARG A 44 21.27 9.26 0.78
CA ARG A 44 21.12 10.44 1.64
C ARG A 44 21.62 11.74 0.98
N PRO A 45 22.78 11.79 0.29
CA PRO A 45 23.20 12.98 -0.45
C PRO A 45 22.21 13.42 -1.55
N GLU A 46 21.58 12.48 -2.26
CA GLU A 46 20.58 12.79 -3.29
C GLU A 46 19.28 13.33 -2.68
N LEU A 47 18.81 12.71 -1.61
CA LEU A 47 17.63 13.15 -0.89
C LEU A 47 17.81 14.57 -0.31
N LEU A 48 18.99 14.88 0.25
CA LEU A 48 19.30 16.23 0.73
C LEU A 48 19.32 17.28 -0.39
N ARG A 49 19.75 16.90 -1.62
CA ARG A 49 19.65 17.77 -2.79
C ARG A 49 18.20 17.96 -3.23
N ALA A 50 17.40 16.91 -3.24
CA ALA A 50 15.97 16.99 -3.57
C ALA A 50 15.21 17.92 -2.61
N LEU A 51 15.58 17.90 -1.33
CA LEU A 51 15.01 18.74 -0.27
C LEU A 51 15.47 20.20 -0.29
N ALA A 52 16.43 20.60 -1.15
CA ALA A 52 16.97 21.96 -1.15
C ALA A 52 15.92 23.09 -1.22
N PRO A 53 14.79 22.95 -1.93
CA PRO A 53 13.76 23.99 -1.95
C PRO A 53 12.78 23.96 -0.77
N LEU A 54 12.87 23.00 0.16
CA LEU A 54 11.91 22.86 1.26
C LEU A 54 12.07 24.00 2.28
N PRO A 55 11.02 24.78 2.58
CA PRO A 55 11.09 25.84 3.59
C PRO A 55 11.47 25.31 4.98
N GLY A 56 12.41 25.97 5.65
CA GLY A 56 12.86 25.58 6.99
C GLY A 56 13.63 24.26 7.06
N ARG A 57 14.09 23.72 5.92
CA ARG A 57 14.82 22.44 5.85
C ARG A 57 15.94 22.32 6.89
N ASP A 58 16.83 23.30 6.95
CA ASP A 58 18.03 23.21 7.80
C ASP A 58 17.69 23.25 9.29
N GLU A 59 16.72 24.05 9.69
CA GLU A 59 16.22 24.10 11.06
C GLU A 59 15.53 22.78 11.45
N MET A 60 14.74 22.20 10.53
CA MET A 60 14.09 20.91 10.75
C MET A 60 15.10 19.76 10.86
N LEU A 61 16.14 19.76 10.03
CA LEU A 61 17.24 18.79 10.12
C LEU A 61 18.00 18.96 11.45
N ALA A 62 18.33 20.19 11.83
CA ALA A 62 19.08 20.48 13.05
C ALA A 62 18.29 20.15 14.34
N SER A 63 16.97 20.38 14.33
CA SER A 63 16.08 20.07 15.46
C SER A 63 15.65 18.60 15.51
N GLY A 64 15.95 17.80 14.49
CA GLY A 64 15.46 16.43 14.35
C GLY A 64 13.96 16.35 14.07
N GLN A 65 13.34 17.43 13.57
CA GLN A 65 11.98 17.34 13.01
C GLN A 65 11.97 16.56 11.70
N LEU A 66 12.98 16.77 10.86
CA LEU A 66 13.14 16.11 9.57
C LEU A 66 14.33 15.16 9.63
N GLU A 67 14.09 13.90 9.31
CA GLU A 67 15.11 12.87 9.18
C GLU A 67 15.19 12.38 7.73
N VAL A 68 16.41 12.10 7.28
CA VAL A 68 16.70 11.51 5.98
C VAL A 68 17.46 10.22 6.19
N ARG A 69 16.88 9.10 5.78
CA ARG A 69 17.45 7.76 5.94
C ARG A 69 17.49 7.04 4.60
N SER A 70 18.36 6.05 4.47
CA SER A 70 18.39 5.21 3.28
C SER A 70 17.32 4.12 3.34
N THR A 71 16.84 3.66 2.19
CA THR A 71 15.91 2.51 2.11
C THR A 71 16.52 1.27 2.76
N ALA A 72 17.83 1.06 2.60
CA ALA A 72 18.53 -0.06 3.23
C ALA A 72 18.52 0.04 4.76
N GLU A 73 18.78 1.22 5.34
CA GLU A 73 18.71 1.43 6.80
C GLU A 73 17.30 1.21 7.36
N VAL A 74 16.26 1.56 6.61
CA VAL A 74 14.87 1.53 7.09
C VAL A 74 14.21 0.19 6.89
N TYR A 75 14.44 -0.49 5.77
CA TYR A 75 13.70 -1.70 5.37
C TYR A 75 14.58 -2.96 5.27
N ALA A 76 15.90 -2.78 5.34
CA ALA A 76 16.88 -3.86 5.26
C ALA A 76 17.91 -3.74 6.39
N SER A 77 17.47 -3.43 7.63
CA SER A 77 18.33 -3.52 8.83
C SER A 77 18.75 -4.97 9.18
N GLY A 78 18.65 -5.89 8.20
CA GLY A 78 19.03 -7.31 8.17
C GLY A 78 19.21 -7.74 6.69
N GLU A 79 19.11 -9.02 6.36
CA GLU A 79 19.21 -9.47 4.94
C GLU A 79 17.93 -9.24 4.12
N GLN A 80 16.78 -9.07 4.79
CA GLN A 80 15.46 -9.24 4.19
C GLN A 80 14.38 -8.42 4.93
N LEU A 81 13.42 -7.84 4.19
CA LEU A 81 12.24 -7.18 4.78
C LEU A 81 11.43 -8.17 5.61
N SER A 82 11.18 -7.81 6.87
CA SER A 82 10.25 -8.48 7.77
C SER A 82 9.02 -7.59 7.98
N PRO A 83 7.85 -7.93 7.37
CA PRO A 83 6.67 -7.06 7.38
C PRO A 83 6.20 -6.65 8.78
N ALA A 84 6.14 -7.62 9.71
CA ALA A 84 5.67 -7.40 11.06
C ALA A 84 6.64 -6.53 11.89
N GLU A 85 7.94 -6.76 11.75
CA GLU A 85 8.96 -5.96 12.44
C GLU A 85 8.99 -4.53 11.91
N GLN A 86 8.82 -4.34 10.59
CA GLN A 86 8.77 -3.00 9.99
C GLN A 86 7.58 -2.18 10.50
N VAL A 87 6.39 -2.79 10.58
CA VAL A 87 5.19 -2.14 11.13
C VAL A 87 5.36 -1.80 12.62
N ALA A 88 5.99 -2.68 13.39
CA ALA A 88 6.32 -2.39 14.80
C ALA A 88 7.35 -1.25 14.94
N ALA A 89 8.33 -1.18 14.02
CA ALA A 89 9.31 -0.10 13.97
C ALA A 89 8.63 1.25 13.68
N TYR A 90 7.74 1.31 12.68
CA TYR A 90 6.98 2.54 12.40
C TYR A 90 6.08 2.96 13.56
N ARG A 91 5.38 2.03 14.21
CA ARG A 91 4.61 2.32 15.43
C ARG A 91 5.49 2.98 16.50
N SER A 92 6.68 2.45 16.72
CA SER A 92 7.63 3.02 17.68
C SER A 92 8.11 4.42 17.29
N LEU A 93 8.27 4.69 15.99
CA LEU A 93 8.59 6.03 15.49
C LEU A 93 7.44 7.02 15.72
N VAL A 94 6.19 6.60 15.53
CA VAL A 94 5.01 7.42 15.84
C VAL A 94 4.97 7.75 17.33
N ASP A 95 5.10 6.75 18.21
CA ASP A 95 5.09 6.95 19.65
C ASP A 95 6.19 7.91 20.10
N ALA A 96 7.39 7.78 19.51
CA ALA A 96 8.52 8.66 19.78
C ALA A 96 8.32 10.08 19.23
N ALA A 97 7.59 10.27 18.13
CA ALA A 97 7.22 11.59 17.61
C ALA A 97 6.21 12.28 18.55
N LEU A 98 5.17 11.56 18.97
CA LEU A 98 4.17 12.06 19.91
C LEU A 98 4.79 12.43 21.27
N ALA A 99 5.71 11.61 21.79
CA ALA A 99 6.43 11.89 23.03
C ALA A 99 7.29 13.17 22.96
N ARG A 100 7.70 13.60 21.76
CA ARG A 100 8.42 14.86 21.51
C ARG A 100 7.49 16.04 21.23
N GLY A 101 6.17 15.87 21.42
CA GLY A 101 5.16 16.91 21.19
C GLY A 101 4.83 17.15 19.72
N ARG A 102 5.15 16.20 18.82
CA ARG A 102 4.72 16.25 17.42
C ARG A 102 3.28 15.75 17.31
N THR A 103 2.60 16.16 16.25
CA THR A 103 1.20 15.80 15.99
C THR A 103 1.02 14.44 15.31
N GLY A 104 2.10 13.89 14.74
CA GLY A 104 2.12 12.61 14.05
C GLY A 104 3.45 12.36 13.32
N LEU A 105 3.49 11.30 12.54
CA LEU A 105 4.60 10.93 11.66
C LEU A 105 4.18 11.05 10.19
N ARG A 106 4.99 11.73 9.38
CA ARG A 106 4.80 11.81 7.93
C ARG A 106 6.01 11.22 7.23
N VAL A 107 5.79 10.15 6.46
CA VAL A 107 6.86 9.40 5.81
C VAL A 107 6.70 9.46 4.30
N ALA A 108 7.73 9.92 3.59
CA ALA A 108 7.87 9.72 2.15
C ALA A 108 8.98 8.69 1.93
N ALA A 109 8.69 7.58 1.27
CA ALA A 109 9.64 6.48 1.12
C ALA A 109 9.72 5.99 -0.31
N ASP A 110 10.91 6.08 -0.92
CA ASP A 110 11.22 5.33 -2.14
C ASP A 110 11.42 3.85 -1.80
N VAL A 111 10.41 3.08 -2.13
CA VAL A 111 10.27 1.64 -1.89
C VAL A 111 10.60 0.82 -3.14
N THR A 112 10.96 1.47 -4.25
CA THR A 112 11.43 0.83 -5.49
C THR A 112 12.48 -0.28 -5.25
N PRO A 113 13.49 -0.10 -4.36
CA PRO A 113 14.48 -1.15 -4.12
C PRO A 113 13.90 -2.46 -3.59
N LEU A 114 12.80 -2.42 -2.84
CA LEU A 114 12.16 -3.61 -2.25
C LEU A 114 11.43 -4.44 -3.30
N VAL A 115 10.87 -3.76 -4.31
CA VAL A 115 10.16 -4.39 -5.42
C VAL A 115 11.12 -5.17 -6.33
N ARG A 116 12.38 -4.74 -6.43
CA ARG A 116 13.41 -5.36 -7.28
C ARG A 116 13.95 -6.69 -6.71
N GLY A 117 13.53 -7.11 -5.52
CA GLY A 117 14.01 -8.30 -4.81
C GLY A 117 13.48 -9.67 -5.30
N GLY A 118 13.00 -9.77 -6.54
CA GLY A 118 12.38 -10.99 -7.09
C GLY A 118 11.01 -11.32 -6.51
N ASP A 119 10.46 -12.50 -6.82
CA ASP A 119 9.09 -12.90 -6.42
C ASP A 119 8.90 -12.94 -4.89
N ASP A 120 9.88 -13.48 -4.16
CA ASP A 120 9.83 -13.54 -2.70
C ASP A 120 9.96 -12.15 -2.06
N GLY A 121 10.72 -11.23 -2.68
CA GLY A 121 10.79 -9.83 -2.27
C GLY A 121 9.46 -9.12 -2.46
N ARG A 122 8.83 -9.30 -3.62
CA ARG A 122 7.52 -8.72 -3.94
C ARG A 122 6.41 -9.23 -3.02
N THR A 123 6.38 -10.54 -2.75
CA THR A 123 5.41 -11.13 -1.82
C THR A 123 5.51 -10.50 -0.43
N ARG A 124 6.73 -10.35 0.09
CA ARG A 124 6.96 -9.71 1.41
C ARG A 124 6.56 -8.24 1.40
N LEU A 125 6.82 -7.52 0.30
CA LEU A 125 6.35 -6.15 0.15
C LEU A 125 4.83 -6.09 0.18
N HIS A 126 4.11 -6.94 -0.55
CA HIS A 126 2.64 -6.94 -0.55
C HIS A 126 2.06 -7.18 0.84
N VAL A 127 2.62 -8.13 1.59
CA VAL A 127 2.24 -8.35 2.99
C VAL A 127 2.56 -7.13 3.86
N TYR A 128 3.70 -6.49 3.65
CA TYR A 128 4.04 -5.25 4.35
C TYR A 128 3.05 -4.11 4.03
N GLU A 129 2.71 -3.86 2.77
CA GLU A 129 1.78 -2.77 2.41
C GLU A 129 0.39 -2.98 3.01
N GLN A 130 -0.09 -4.23 3.05
CA GLN A 130 -1.35 -4.56 3.73
C GLN A 130 -1.30 -4.24 5.24
N LEU A 131 -0.21 -4.63 5.91
CA LEU A 131 -0.06 -4.38 7.35
C LEU A 131 0.19 -2.90 7.63
N ALA A 132 0.84 -2.18 6.70
CA ALA A 132 1.05 -0.75 6.75
C ALA A 132 -0.29 0.01 6.61
N ASP A 133 -1.13 -0.31 5.63
CA ASP A 133 -2.47 0.28 5.50
C ASP A 133 -3.29 0.16 6.80
N ALA A 134 -3.30 -1.05 7.39
CA ALA A 134 -3.95 -1.29 8.68
C ALA A 134 -3.32 -0.52 9.85
N LEU A 135 -2.00 -0.30 9.83
CA LEU A 135 -1.30 0.52 10.82
C LEU A 135 -1.77 1.98 10.72
N MET A 136 -1.77 2.55 9.52
CA MET A 136 -2.11 3.96 9.26
C MET A 136 -3.53 4.30 9.73
N GLY A 137 -4.48 3.36 9.63
CA GLY A 137 -5.83 3.50 10.21
C GLY A 137 -5.90 3.46 11.75
N SER A 138 -4.78 3.19 12.44
CA SER A 138 -4.72 2.99 13.90
C SER A 138 -3.77 3.93 14.65
N VAL A 139 -2.91 4.67 13.94
CA VAL A 139 -1.91 5.58 14.53
C VAL A 139 -1.85 6.89 13.76
N ALA A 140 -1.31 7.94 14.37
CA ALA A 140 -1.12 9.24 13.73
C ALA A 140 0.06 9.20 12.73
N MET A 141 -0.09 8.45 11.64
CA MET A 141 0.90 8.29 10.57
C MET A 141 0.27 8.54 9.21
N THR A 142 0.97 9.28 8.36
CA THR A 142 0.61 9.45 6.94
C THR A 142 1.82 9.04 6.09
N ALA A 143 1.60 8.23 5.06
CA ALA A 143 2.67 7.70 4.23
C ALA A 143 2.47 7.95 2.74
N LEU A 144 3.57 8.29 2.08
CA LEU A 144 3.71 8.40 0.63
C LEU A 144 4.74 7.35 0.18
N CYS A 145 4.24 6.23 -0.33
CA CYS A 145 5.04 5.13 -0.87
C CYS A 145 5.33 5.40 -2.35
N LEU A 146 6.61 5.63 -2.66
CA LEU A 146 7.09 6.09 -3.96
C LEU A 146 7.71 4.94 -4.76
N TYR A 147 7.30 4.80 -6.02
CA TYR A 147 7.77 3.77 -6.93
C TYR A 147 8.22 4.35 -8.27
N GLU A 148 9.33 3.87 -8.83
CA GLU A 148 9.71 4.24 -10.21
C GLU A 148 8.68 3.68 -11.21
N ALA A 149 8.14 4.55 -12.07
CA ALA A 149 7.19 4.15 -13.13
C ALA A 149 7.79 3.14 -14.13
N SER A 150 9.13 3.10 -14.24
CA SER A 150 9.88 2.17 -15.08
C SER A 150 9.69 0.69 -14.70
N LEU A 151 9.17 0.40 -13.50
CA LEU A 151 8.85 -0.96 -13.04
C LEU A 151 7.75 -1.62 -13.88
N GLY A 152 6.88 -0.82 -14.52
CA GLY A 152 5.81 -1.31 -15.39
C GLY A 152 4.59 -1.87 -14.65
N ALA A 153 3.48 -1.97 -15.37
CA ALA A 153 2.16 -2.32 -14.81
C ALA A 153 2.11 -3.70 -14.16
N GLU A 154 2.89 -4.66 -14.64
CA GLU A 154 2.93 -6.03 -14.10
C GLU A 154 3.43 -6.08 -12.64
N VAL A 155 4.31 -5.13 -12.31
CA VAL A 155 4.95 -4.99 -11.01
C VAL A 155 4.15 -4.03 -10.13
N LEU A 156 3.72 -2.90 -10.69
CA LEU A 156 3.02 -1.84 -9.97
C LEU A 156 1.56 -2.20 -9.67
N GLY A 157 0.86 -2.92 -10.55
CA GLY A 157 -0.56 -3.25 -10.40
C GLY A 157 -0.93 -3.87 -9.04
N PRO A 158 -0.26 -4.95 -8.59
CA PRO A 158 -0.54 -5.54 -7.28
C PRO A 158 -0.31 -4.57 -6.11
N VAL A 159 0.75 -3.76 -6.16
CA VAL A 159 1.10 -2.81 -5.11
C VAL A 159 0.11 -1.65 -5.05
N THR A 160 -0.25 -1.11 -6.21
CA THR A 160 -1.27 -0.07 -6.35
C THR A 160 -2.60 -0.51 -5.73
N LEU A 161 -3.03 -1.74 -5.99
CA LEU A 161 -4.24 -2.31 -5.38
C LEU A 161 -4.18 -2.41 -3.85
N LEU A 162 -3.02 -2.35 -3.21
CA LEU A 162 -2.89 -2.41 -1.75
C LEU A 162 -2.91 -1.03 -1.08
N HIS A 163 -3.15 0.03 -1.86
CA HIS A 163 -3.25 1.40 -1.37
C HIS A 163 -4.63 1.98 -1.69
N PRO A 164 -5.34 2.55 -0.69
CA PRO A 164 -6.62 3.23 -0.93
C PRO A 164 -6.49 4.46 -1.82
N ASP A 165 -5.42 5.23 -1.65
CA ASP A 165 -5.11 6.43 -2.43
C ASP A 165 -3.97 6.15 -3.41
N GLN A 166 -4.19 6.37 -4.69
CA GLN A 166 -3.24 6.01 -5.75
C GLN A 166 -3.04 7.17 -6.71
N HIS A 167 -1.78 7.46 -7.03
CA HIS A 167 -1.35 8.48 -7.98
C HIS A 167 -0.33 7.85 -8.93
N CYS A 168 -0.83 7.01 -9.82
CA CYS A 168 -0.04 6.14 -10.68
C CYS A 168 -0.18 6.56 -12.15
N GLY A 169 0.46 7.69 -12.52
CA GLY A 169 0.31 8.29 -13.84
C GLY A 169 -0.97 9.12 -13.96
N GLU A 170 -1.60 9.12 -15.14
CA GLU A 170 -2.82 9.90 -15.42
C GLU A 170 -4.12 9.11 -15.18
N GLU A 171 -4.03 7.82 -14.85
CA GLU A 171 -5.20 6.94 -14.68
C GLU A 171 -5.83 7.12 -13.31
N GLU A 172 -7.18 7.17 -13.27
CA GLU A 172 -7.91 7.22 -12.00
C GLU A 172 -7.88 5.85 -11.30
N PRO A 173 -7.73 5.82 -9.96
CA PRO A 173 -7.75 4.59 -9.18
C PRO A 173 -9.09 3.87 -9.31
N LEU A 174 -9.11 2.68 -9.91
CA LEU A 174 -10.36 1.94 -10.09
C LEU A 174 -10.73 1.12 -8.85
N ALA A 175 -9.77 0.42 -8.25
CA ALA A 175 -10.01 -0.49 -7.13
C ALA A 175 -8.86 -0.49 -6.12
N HIS A 176 -9.17 -0.96 -4.91
CA HIS A 176 -8.17 -1.32 -3.91
C HIS A 176 -8.68 -2.46 -3.02
N LEU A 177 -7.73 -3.18 -2.43
CA LEU A 177 -7.91 -4.17 -1.39
C LEU A 177 -7.54 -3.53 -0.04
N SER A 178 -8.37 -3.76 0.95
CA SER A 178 -8.13 -3.36 2.33
C SER A 178 -8.35 -4.52 3.30
N GLY A 179 -7.98 -4.34 4.56
CA GLY A 179 -8.17 -5.33 5.62
C GLY A 179 -6.94 -6.20 5.88
N ARG A 180 -7.06 -7.13 6.84
CA ARG A 180 -5.93 -7.93 7.34
C ARG A 180 -6.31 -9.33 7.76
N GLY A 181 -5.36 -10.25 7.65
CA GLY A 181 -5.53 -11.63 8.07
C GLY A 181 -6.69 -12.31 7.35
N ARG A 182 -7.73 -12.68 8.09
CA ARG A 182 -8.88 -13.45 7.57
C ARG A 182 -9.99 -12.59 6.96
N ALA A 183 -9.93 -11.27 7.09
CA ALA A 183 -10.99 -10.38 6.62
C ALA A 183 -10.39 -9.33 5.69
N LEU A 184 -10.70 -9.46 4.41
CA LEU A 184 -10.31 -8.56 3.34
C LEU A 184 -11.55 -7.92 2.73
N SER A 185 -11.41 -6.72 2.20
CA SER A 185 -12.47 -6.04 1.45
C SER A 185 -11.93 -5.56 0.11
N LEU A 186 -12.74 -5.70 -0.94
CA LEU A 186 -12.43 -5.21 -2.28
C LEU A 186 -13.39 -4.07 -2.63
N HIS A 187 -12.81 -2.93 -2.96
CA HIS A 187 -13.53 -1.68 -3.21
C HIS A 187 -13.41 -1.26 -4.67
N GLY A 188 -14.40 -0.52 -5.17
CA GLY A 188 -14.30 0.15 -6.46
C GLY A 188 -14.65 -0.74 -7.65
N GLU A 189 -13.83 -0.73 -8.70
CA GLU A 189 -14.17 -1.30 -10.00
C GLU A 189 -13.04 -2.22 -10.49
N VAL A 190 -13.37 -3.48 -10.73
CA VAL A 190 -12.39 -4.45 -11.24
C VAL A 190 -12.77 -4.84 -12.66
N ASP A 191 -11.90 -4.44 -13.59
CA ASP A 191 -11.96 -4.82 -14.99
C ASP A 191 -10.71 -5.60 -15.43
N VAL A 192 -10.55 -5.77 -16.74
CA VAL A 192 -9.38 -6.41 -17.34
C VAL A 192 -8.04 -5.78 -16.96
N THR A 193 -7.98 -4.48 -16.67
CA THR A 193 -6.73 -3.77 -16.32
C THR A 193 -6.23 -4.16 -14.93
N GLN A 194 -7.15 -4.41 -14.00
CA GLN A 194 -6.83 -4.77 -12.61
C GLN A 194 -6.74 -6.28 -12.37
N ALA A 195 -7.22 -7.10 -13.31
CA ALA A 195 -7.38 -8.54 -13.15
C ALA A 195 -6.09 -9.27 -12.71
N ASP A 196 -4.97 -9.05 -13.41
CA ASP A 196 -3.71 -9.73 -13.07
C ASP A 196 -3.09 -9.22 -11.77
N GLY A 197 -3.20 -7.90 -11.52
CA GLY A 197 -2.79 -7.29 -10.25
C GLY A 197 -3.54 -7.88 -9.07
N LEU A 198 -4.86 -8.02 -9.22
CA LEU A 198 -5.75 -8.55 -8.19
C LEU A 198 -5.41 -9.98 -7.79
N VAL A 199 -5.13 -10.86 -8.77
CA VAL A 199 -4.73 -12.24 -8.45
C VAL A 199 -3.49 -12.25 -7.57
N ARG A 200 -2.47 -11.49 -7.94
CA ARG A 200 -1.19 -11.46 -7.22
C ARG A 200 -1.35 -10.87 -5.84
N ALA A 201 -1.92 -9.66 -5.74
CA ALA A 201 -2.11 -8.97 -4.47
C ALA A 201 -2.93 -9.82 -3.50
N LEU A 202 -4.08 -10.35 -3.93
CA LEU A 202 -4.95 -11.17 -3.08
C LEU A 202 -4.29 -12.47 -2.65
N VAL A 203 -3.61 -13.17 -3.56
CA VAL A 203 -2.91 -14.43 -3.22
C VAL A 203 -1.80 -14.16 -2.21
N ASP A 204 -0.98 -13.15 -2.43
CA ASP A 204 0.21 -12.88 -1.61
C ASP A 204 -0.18 -12.49 -0.17
N VAL A 205 -1.22 -11.67 -0.01
CA VAL A 205 -1.70 -11.26 1.32
C VAL A 205 -2.48 -12.36 2.04
N ALA A 206 -3.21 -13.23 1.32
CA ALA A 206 -4.04 -14.26 1.92
C ALA A 206 -3.29 -15.57 2.22
N ARG A 207 -2.24 -15.91 1.45
CA ARG A 207 -1.51 -17.19 1.56
C ARG A 207 -0.93 -17.44 2.95
N GLY A 208 -0.57 -16.38 3.68
CA GLY A 208 -0.04 -16.46 5.05
C GLY A 208 -1.09 -16.80 6.13
N THR A 209 -2.37 -16.97 5.77
CA THR A 209 -3.47 -17.13 6.73
C THR A 209 -4.19 -18.48 6.51
N PRO A 210 -3.74 -19.58 7.16
CA PRO A 210 -4.33 -20.91 6.97
C PRO A 210 -5.83 -20.96 7.30
N GLY A 211 -6.59 -21.79 6.59
CA GLY A 211 -8.02 -21.98 6.83
C GLY A 211 -8.89 -21.14 5.89
N GLU A 212 -9.67 -20.19 6.40
CA GLU A 212 -10.65 -19.41 5.63
C GLU A 212 -10.29 -17.92 5.66
N VAL A 213 -10.27 -17.30 4.48
CA VAL A 213 -10.19 -15.86 4.27
C VAL A 213 -11.49 -15.40 3.63
N VAL A 214 -12.15 -14.44 4.28
CA VAL A 214 -13.38 -13.80 3.80
C VAL A 214 -12.99 -12.57 2.99
N LEU A 215 -13.45 -12.50 1.75
CA LEU A 215 -13.37 -11.30 0.90
C LEU A 215 -14.77 -10.68 0.80
N ASP A 216 -14.91 -9.53 1.44
CA ASP A 216 -16.09 -8.70 1.38
C ASP A 216 -16.12 -7.86 0.11
N LEU A 217 -17.24 -7.94 -0.60
CA LEU A 217 -17.45 -7.28 -1.89
C LEU A 217 -18.49 -6.16 -1.81
N SER A 218 -18.96 -5.78 -0.61
CA SER A 218 -20.07 -4.82 -0.49
C SER A 218 -19.79 -3.44 -1.09
N ASP A 219 -18.52 -3.03 -1.15
CA ASP A 219 -18.07 -1.75 -1.69
C ASP A 219 -17.59 -1.83 -3.15
N LEU A 220 -17.83 -2.97 -3.80
CA LEU A 220 -17.56 -3.14 -5.23
C LEU A 220 -18.66 -2.45 -6.04
N ARG A 221 -18.28 -1.52 -6.92
CA ARG A 221 -19.16 -0.81 -7.84
C ARG A 221 -19.31 -1.57 -9.16
N PHE A 222 -18.25 -2.23 -9.64
CA PHE A 222 -18.23 -2.93 -10.93
C PHE A 222 -17.29 -4.15 -10.92
N LEU A 223 -17.69 -5.20 -11.65
CA LEU A 223 -16.89 -6.40 -11.90
C LEU A 223 -17.20 -6.95 -13.29
N ASP A 224 -16.22 -6.97 -14.19
CA ASP A 224 -16.36 -7.63 -15.49
C ASP A 224 -16.03 -9.13 -15.42
N VAL A 225 -16.05 -9.80 -16.58
CA VAL A 225 -15.72 -11.23 -16.70
C VAL A 225 -14.24 -11.50 -16.41
N ALA A 226 -13.33 -10.57 -16.73
CA ALA A 226 -11.91 -10.72 -16.46
C ALA A 226 -11.62 -10.65 -14.95
N GLY A 227 -12.25 -9.71 -14.24
CA GLY A 227 -12.19 -9.59 -12.78
C GLY A 227 -12.79 -10.80 -12.07
N ALA A 228 -13.95 -11.30 -12.50
CA ALA A 228 -14.54 -12.50 -11.93
C ALA A 228 -13.66 -13.75 -12.16
N ARG A 229 -13.05 -13.86 -13.35
CA ARG A 229 -12.05 -14.90 -13.65
C ARG A 229 -10.81 -14.78 -12.76
N ALA A 230 -10.36 -13.55 -12.48
CA ALA A 230 -9.24 -13.29 -11.58
C ALA A 230 -9.55 -13.78 -10.17
N LEU A 231 -10.71 -13.45 -9.61
CA LEU A 231 -11.15 -13.96 -8.31
C LEU A 231 -11.21 -15.50 -8.27
N ALA A 232 -11.70 -16.13 -9.35
CA ALA A 232 -11.76 -17.59 -9.45
C ALA A 232 -10.36 -18.22 -9.45
N ARG A 233 -9.43 -17.61 -10.18
CA ARG A 233 -8.02 -18.03 -10.22
C ARG A 233 -7.35 -17.85 -8.87
N ALA A 234 -7.55 -16.72 -8.19
CA ALA A 234 -7.03 -16.49 -6.85
C ALA A 234 -7.55 -17.55 -5.86
N ALA A 235 -8.86 -17.85 -5.89
CA ALA A 235 -9.45 -18.90 -5.07
C ALA A 235 -8.84 -20.29 -5.35
N GLN A 236 -8.56 -20.62 -6.62
CA GLN A 236 -7.89 -21.87 -6.98
C GLN A 236 -6.46 -21.95 -6.43
N VAL A 237 -5.68 -20.88 -6.57
CA VAL A 237 -4.29 -20.81 -6.08
C VAL A 237 -4.25 -20.89 -4.55
N LEU A 238 -5.15 -20.18 -3.86
CA LEU A 238 -5.24 -20.21 -2.40
C LEU A 238 -5.64 -21.59 -1.87
N ARG A 239 -6.58 -22.28 -2.55
CA ARG A 239 -6.95 -23.66 -2.18
C ARG A 239 -5.77 -24.62 -2.25
N ALA A 240 -4.89 -24.47 -3.23
CA ALA A 240 -3.68 -25.28 -3.33
C ALA A 240 -2.68 -25.01 -2.17
N ALA A 241 -2.85 -23.89 -1.46
CA ALA A 241 -2.09 -23.52 -0.27
C ALA A 241 -2.87 -23.70 1.04
N ASP A 242 -3.95 -24.51 1.03
CA ASP A 242 -4.82 -24.76 2.19
C ASP A 242 -5.53 -23.51 2.75
N VAL A 243 -5.83 -22.55 1.86
CA VAL A 243 -6.60 -21.35 2.14
C VAL A 243 -7.89 -21.33 1.31
N GLN A 244 -9.04 -21.37 1.98
CA GLN A 244 -10.36 -21.22 1.39
C GLN A 244 -10.72 -19.73 1.30
N LEU A 245 -10.93 -19.25 0.08
CA LEU A 245 -11.42 -17.89 -0.14
C LEU A 245 -12.95 -17.90 -0.21
N ARG A 246 -13.61 -17.25 0.75
CA ARG A 246 -15.07 -17.08 0.78
C ARG A 246 -15.44 -15.66 0.37
N LEU A 247 -16.21 -15.51 -0.71
CA LEU A 247 -16.73 -14.22 -1.14
C LEU A 247 -18.07 -13.93 -0.45
N VAL A 248 -18.24 -12.73 0.10
CA VAL A 248 -19.48 -12.33 0.78
C VAL A 248 -19.99 -10.98 0.29
N ARG A 249 -21.30 -10.74 0.45
CA ARG A 249 -21.99 -9.47 0.15
C ARG A 249 -21.73 -8.92 -1.26
N ALA A 250 -21.59 -9.81 -2.26
CA ALA A 250 -21.43 -9.41 -3.65
C ALA A 250 -22.63 -8.58 -4.16
N PRO A 251 -22.41 -7.42 -4.80
CA PRO A 251 -23.48 -6.62 -5.38
C PRO A 251 -24.08 -7.36 -6.59
N ARG A 252 -25.34 -7.06 -6.91
CA ARG A 252 -26.06 -7.70 -8.05
C ARG A 252 -25.31 -7.58 -9.37
N THR A 253 -24.57 -6.48 -9.58
CA THR A 253 -23.73 -6.24 -10.76
C THR A 253 -22.61 -7.27 -10.90
N ALA A 254 -22.04 -7.73 -9.78
CA ALA A 254 -20.95 -8.70 -9.75
C ALA A 254 -21.43 -10.16 -9.74
N VAL A 255 -22.58 -10.46 -9.10
CA VAL A 255 -23.10 -11.83 -8.93
C VAL A 255 -23.19 -12.60 -10.26
N ARG A 256 -23.64 -11.94 -11.34
CA ARG A 256 -23.75 -12.59 -12.65
C ARG A 256 -22.39 -13.02 -13.20
N CYS A 257 -21.37 -12.16 -13.09
CA CYS A 257 -20.01 -12.48 -13.54
C CYS A 257 -19.38 -13.56 -12.66
N LEU A 258 -19.59 -13.50 -11.34
CA LEU A 258 -19.12 -14.50 -10.38
C LEU A 258 -19.73 -15.89 -10.63
N GLY A 259 -21.03 -15.96 -10.95
CA GLY A 259 -21.73 -17.21 -11.27
C GLY A 259 -21.17 -17.93 -12.50
N LEU A 260 -20.58 -17.21 -13.47
CA LEU A 260 -19.90 -17.84 -14.62
C LEU A 260 -18.70 -18.72 -14.22
N PHE A 261 -18.17 -18.51 -13.02
CA PHE A 261 -17.02 -19.24 -12.47
C PHE A 261 -17.36 -20.04 -11.21
N GLY A 262 -18.65 -20.19 -10.88
CA GLY A 262 -19.11 -20.93 -9.69
C GLY A 262 -18.74 -20.28 -8.36
N LEU A 263 -18.66 -18.94 -8.33
CA LEU A 263 -18.32 -18.15 -7.14
C LEU A 263 -19.55 -17.49 -6.47
N ASP A 264 -20.75 -17.89 -6.86
CA ASP A 264 -22.04 -17.34 -6.41
C ASP A 264 -22.61 -18.05 -5.17
N GLY A 265 -21.94 -19.10 -4.66
CA GLY A 265 -22.44 -19.94 -3.57
C GLY A 265 -21.60 -19.89 -2.28
N GLY A 266 -22.16 -19.28 -1.23
CA GLY A 266 -21.62 -19.33 0.13
C GLY A 266 -22.38 -18.51 1.19
N GLU A 267 -23.72 -18.66 1.23
CA GLU A 267 -24.68 -17.98 2.13
C GLU A 267 -24.73 -16.46 2.01
N THR A 268 -25.60 -15.98 1.13
CA THR A 268 -26.28 -14.70 1.32
C THR A 268 -27.18 -14.82 2.56
N VAL A 269 -26.65 -14.55 3.74
CA VAL A 269 -27.51 -14.21 4.89
C VAL A 269 -27.90 -12.75 4.70
N PRO A 270 -29.18 -12.43 4.43
CA PRO A 270 -29.65 -11.06 4.51
C PRO A 270 -29.61 -10.65 5.99
N ALA A 271 -29.18 -9.42 6.25
CA ALA A 271 -29.30 -8.78 7.55
C ALA A 271 -30.76 -8.78 8.05
#